data_AF-A0A386C8Z2-F1
#
_entry.id   AF-A0A386C8Z2-F1
#
_cell.length_a   1.000
_cell.length_b   1.000
_cell.length_c   1.000
_cell.angle_alpha   90.00
_cell.angle_beta   90.00
_cell.angle_gamma   90.00
#
_symmetry.space_group_name_H-M   'P 1'
#
loop_
_entity.id
_entity.type
_entity.pdbx_description
1 polymer ?
#
loop_
_entity_poly.entity_id
_entity_poly.type
_entity_poly.pdbx_seq_one_letter_code
_entity_poly.pdbx_strand_id
1 'polypeptide(L)'
;GDALERSKALQAKVKKLETGDEGSPALGGVPVSYWLDLKGYDPAAAAKKLGIPMLILQGERDSQVTMTDFGLWKAAVGSAKGVTMKSYPALNHLFVAGEGKSLPAEYNKPGHVSPAVIDDIAKFVK
;
A
#
# COMPACT_ATOMS: atom_id res chain seq x y z
N GLY A 1 -15.60 3.69 -20.46
CA GLY A 1 -16.13 2.34 -20.78
C GLY A 1 -16.91 1.81 -19.60
N ASP A 2 -17.76 0.81 -19.84
CA ASP A 2 -18.70 0.23 -18.87
C ASP A 2 -18.07 -0.11 -17.49
N ALA A 3 -16.85 -0.66 -17.47
CA ALA A 3 -16.14 -0.95 -16.22
C ALA A 3 -15.82 0.29 -15.36
N LEU A 4 -15.47 1.41 -15.98
CA LEU A 4 -15.20 2.66 -15.27
C LEU A 4 -16.47 3.23 -14.65
N GLU A 5 -17.59 3.16 -15.36
CA GLU A 5 -18.89 3.63 -14.86
C GLU A 5 -19.39 2.77 -13.69
N ARG A 6 -19.23 1.44 -13.77
CA ARG A 6 -19.50 0.54 -12.63
C ARG A 6 -18.65 0.88 -11.41
N SER A 7 -17.36 1.16 -11.61
CA SER A 7 -16.45 1.54 -10.52
C SER A 7 -16.87 2.86 -9.87
N LYS A 8 -17.22 3.88 -10.66
CA LYS A 8 -17.75 5.16 -10.15
C LYS A 8 -19.06 4.97 -9.38
N ALA A 9 -19.97 4.14 -9.89
CA ALA A 9 -21.23 3.85 -9.22
C ALA A 9 -21.02 3.13 -7.88
N LEU A 10 -20.10 2.16 -7.82
CA LEU A 10 -19.70 1.49 -6.58
C LEU A 10 -19.08 2.49 -5.60
N GLN A 11 -18.14 3.32 -6.05
CA GLN A 11 -17.53 4.37 -5.23
C GLN A 11 -18.59 5.32 -4.64
N ALA A 12 -19.57 5.73 -5.44
CA ALA A 12 -20.65 6.60 -4.99
C ALA A 12 -21.52 5.94 -3.91
N LYS A 13 -21.76 4.63 -4.01
CA LYS A 13 -22.47 3.87 -2.96
C LYS A 13 -21.64 3.77 -1.68
N VAL A 14 -20.36 3.39 -1.79
CA VAL A 14 -19.45 3.29 -0.64
C VAL A 14 -19.31 4.63 0.08
N LYS A 15 -19.21 5.75 -0.66
CA LYS A 15 -19.12 7.09 -0.07
C LYS A 15 -20.34 7.46 0.79
N LYS A 16 -21.52 6.92 0.48
CA LYS A 16 -22.76 7.21 1.22
C LYS A 16 -22.98 6.36 2.47
N LEU A 17 -22.15 5.32 2.69
CA LEU A 17 -22.29 4.45 3.86
C LEU A 17 -22.07 5.22 5.17
N GLU A 18 -22.87 4.93 6.19
CA GLU A 18 -22.78 5.46 7.55
C GLU A 18 -22.70 4.33 8.58
N THR A 19 -22.29 4.62 9.81
CA THR A 19 -22.16 3.67 10.96
C THR A 19 -23.48 3.03 11.45
N GLY A 20 -24.53 3.09 10.64
CA GLY A 20 -25.77 2.32 10.84
C GLY A 20 -26.04 1.32 9.71
N ASP A 21 -25.20 1.30 8.68
CA ASP A 21 -25.39 0.48 7.48
C ASP A 21 -24.70 -0.89 7.57
N GLU A 22 -24.05 -1.24 8.69
CA GLU A 22 -23.20 -2.44 8.83
C GLU A 22 -23.90 -3.74 8.43
N GLY A 23 -25.20 -3.84 8.68
CA GLY A 23 -26.02 -5.01 8.32
C GLY A 23 -26.46 -5.05 6.85
N SER A 24 -26.10 -4.06 6.05
CA SER A 24 -26.46 -3.98 4.63
C SER A 24 -25.73 -5.05 3.80
N PRO A 25 -26.32 -5.47 2.66
CA PRO A 25 -25.67 -6.39 1.75
C PRO A 25 -24.31 -5.90 1.26
N ALA A 26 -23.41 -6.83 0.97
CA ALA A 26 -22.07 -6.55 0.47
C ALA A 26 -22.09 -5.64 -0.78
N LEU A 27 -21.18 -4.68 -0.82
CA LEU A 27 -20.96 -3.80 -1.96
C LEU A 27 -19.66 -4.19 -2.65
N GLY A 28 -19.74 -4.53 -3.94
CA GLY A 28 -18.58 -4.98 -4.71
C GLY A 28 -18.00 -6.32 -4.24
N GLY A 29 -18.82 -7.17 -3.60
CA GLY A 29 -18.37 -8.44 -3.02
C GLY A 29 -17.71 -8.31 -1.65
N VAL A 30 -17.67 -7.10 -1.07
CA VAL A 30 -17.03 -6.82 0.21
C VAL A 30 -18.10 -6.41 1.24
N PRO A 31 -18.07 -6.94 2.48
CA PRO A 31 -19.02 -6.55 3.54
C PRO A 31 -19.04 -5.05 3.81
N VAL A 32 -20.21 -4.49 4.13
CA VAL A 32 -20.35 -3.05 4.41
C VAL A 32 -19.57 -2.62 5.66
N SER A 33 -19.52 -3.48 6.68
CA SER A 33 -18.69 -3.26 7.87
C SER A 33 -17.21 -3.02 7.55
N TYR A 34 -16.66 -3.68 6.52
CA TYR A 34 -15.28 -3.46 6.09
C TYR A 34 -15.08 -2.10 5.43
N TRP A 35 -16.04 -1.62 4.63
CA TRP A 35 -15.98 -0.28 4.05
C TRP A 35 -16.05 0.81 5.13
N LEU A 36 -16.87 0.60 6.16
CA LEU A 36 -17.00 1.52 7.28
C LEU A 36 -15.73 1.55 8.14
N ASP A 37 -15.11 0.39 8.40
CA ASP A 37 -13.82 0.30 9.08
C ASP A 37 -12.74 1.11 8.34
N LEU A 38 -12.62 0.94 7.01
CA LEU A 38 -11.66 1.69 6.20
C LEU A 38 -11.91 3.20 6.18
N LYS A 39 -13.16 3.67 6.29
CA LYS A 39 -13.46 5.11 6.33
C LYS A 39 -12.89 5.79 7.57
N GLY A 40 -12.86 5.09 8.70
CA GLY A 40 -12.29 5.58 9.95
C GLY A 40 -10.79 5.35 10.08
N TYR A 41 -10.18 4.60 9.15
CA TYR A 41 -8.81 4.14 9.28
C TYR A 41 -7.80 5.12 8.68
N ASP A 42 -6.99 5.72 9.54
CA ASP A 42 -5.78 6.46 9.16
C ASP A 42 -4.53 5.63 9.50
N PRO A 43 -3.91 4.95 8.51
CA PRO A 43 -2.75 4.10 8.75
C PRO A 43 -1.52 4.89 9.22
N ALA A 44 -1.36 6.15 8.79
CA ALA A 44 -0.24 6.99 9.17
C ALA A 44 -0.35 7.42 10.64
N ALA A 45 -1.54 7.85 11.07
CA ALA A 45 -1.81 8.17 12.46
C ALA A 45 -1.71 6.93 13.38
N ALA A 46 -2.18 5.77 12.91
CA ALA A 46 -2.05 4.51 13.63
C ALA A 46 -0.57 4.13 13.84
N ALA A 47 0.22 4.13 12.78
CA ALA A 47 1.65 3.80 12.84
C ALA A 47 2.43 4.71 13.80
N LYS A 48 2.13 6.02 13.79
CA LYS A 48 2.76 6.99 14.71
C LYS A 48 2.51 6.67 16.19
N LYS A 49 1.37 6.05 16.54
CA LYS A 49 1.02 5.68 17.91
C LYS A 49 1.71 4.40 18.39
N LEU A 50 2.18 3.53 17.49
CA LEU A 50 2.73 2.23 17.89
C LEU A 50 4.03 2.35 18.69
N GLY A 51 4.88 3.35 18.38
CA GLY A 51 6.14 3.57 19.11
C GLY A 51 7.15 2.43 19.00
N ILE A 52 6.93 1.48 18.09
CA ILE A 52 7.82 0.34 17.82
C ILE A 52 8.73 0.62 16.62
N PRO A 53 9.87 -0.09 16.50
CA PRO A 53 10.70 -0.03 15.30
C PRO A 53 9.88 -0.35 14.04
N MET A 54 10.14 0.37 12.95
CA MET A 54 9.47 0.15 11.66
C MET A 54 10.47 0.16 10.52
N LEU A 55 10.33 -0.81 9.61
CA LEU A 55 11.05 -0.84 8.34
C LEU A 55 10.07 -0.57 7.21
N ILE A 56 10.30 0.50 6.45
CA ILE A 56 9.48 0.88 5.30
C ILE A 56 10.34 0.83 4.03
N LEU A 57 10.00 -0.07 3.12
CA LEU A 57 10.75 -0.33 1.89
C LEU A 57 9.88 -0.01 0.66
N GLN A 58 10.45 0.59 -0.38
CA GLN A 58 9.72 0.93 -1.62
C GLN A 58 10.55 0.66 -2.88
N GLY A 59 9.96 -0.02 -3.86
CA GLY A 59 10.50 -0.03 -5.22
C GLY A 59 10.08 1.24 -5.97
N GLU A 60 11.02 2.00 -6.51
CA GLU A 60 10.71 3.30 -7.12
C GLU A 60 10.01 3.18 -8.48
N ARG A 61 10.08 1.99 -9.13
CA ARG A 61 9.35 1.70 -10.36
C ARG A 61 7.93 1.20 -10.11
N ASP A 62 7.52 1.00 -8.87
CA ASP A 62 6.17 0.54 -8.55
C ASP A 62 5.11 1.52 -9.08
N SER A 63 4.25 1.01 -9.97
CA SER A 63 3.17 1.76 -10.60
C SER A 63 1.83 1.60 -9.89
N GLN A 64 1.71 0.66 -8.94
CA GLN A 64 0.53 0.47 -8.10
C GLN A 64 0.59 1.31 -6.84
N VAL A 65 1.77 1.37 -6.21
CA VAL A 65 2.06 2.20 -5.03
C VAL A 65 3.25 3.08 -5.36
N THR A 66 3.06 4.39 -5.36
CA THR A 66 4.02 5.32 -5.94
C THR A 66 4.95 5.91 -4.88
N MET A 67 6.00 6.62 -5.32
CA MET A 67 6.84 7.41 -4.41
C MET A 67 6.09 8.53 -3.68
N THR A 68 4.89 8.89 -4.14
CA THR A 68 3.98 9.78 -3.39
C THR A 68 3.59 9.13 -2.06
N ASP A 69 3.21 7.86 -2.08
CA ASP A 69 2.78 7.10 -0.91
C ASP A 69 3.95 6.89 0.06
N PHE A 70 5.14 6.58 -0.46
CA PHE A 70 6.37 6.55 0.34
C PHE A 70 6.69 7.90 0.98
N GLY A 71 6.45 9.00 0.26
CA GLY A 71 6.56 10.37 0.79
C GLY A 71 5.61 10.63 1.96
N LEU A 72 4.37 10.13 1.89
CA LEU A 72 3.40 10.23 2.99
C LEU A 72 3.89 9.49 4.24
N TRP A 73 4.43 8.28 4.09
CA TRP A 73 5.04 7.54 5.19
C TRP A 73 6.23 8.30 5.79
N LYS A 74 7.09 8.87 4.94
CA LYS A 74 8.24 9.66 5.39
C LYS A 74 7.83 10.88 6.20
N ALA A 75 6.79 11.58 5.77
CA ALA A 75 6.22 12.70 6.51
C ALA A 75 5.59 12.28 7.85
N ALA A 76 4.91 11.13 7.87
CA ALA A 76 4.20 10.65 9.04
C ALA A 76 5.11 10.13 10.16
N VAL A 77 6.09 9.29 9.81
CA VAL A 77 6.89 8.52 10.77
C VAL A 77 8.39 8.49 10.47
N GLY A 78 8.84 9.05 9.35
CA GLY A 78 10.23 8.90 8.89
C GLY A 78 11.30 9.51 9.80
N SER A 79 10.94 10.43 10.70
CA SER A 79 11.84 11.00 11.72
C SER A 79 11.69 10.34 13.10
N ALA A 80 10.78 9.38 13.27
CA ALA A 80 10.59 8.71 14.55
C ALA A 80 11.75 7.77 14.86
N LYS A 81 12.09 7.67 16.14
CA LYS A 81 13.17 6.79 16.62
C LYS A 81 12.87 5.34 16.25
N GLY A 82 13.85 4.64 15.68
CA GLY A 82 13.71 3.23 15.29
C GLY A 82 12.99 3.00 13.96
N VAL A 83 12.63 4.07 13.24
CA VAL A 83 12.11 3.97 11.87
C VAL A 83 13.26 4.02 10.88
N THR A 84 13.30 3.02 10.00
CA THR A 84 14.22 2.96 8.86
C THR A 84 13.41 2.96 7.57
N MET A 85 13.77 3.85 6.65
CA MET A 85 13.12 3.96 5.34
C MET A 85 14.15 3.80 4.23
N LYS A 86 13.84 2.97 3.24
CA LYS A 86 14.70 2.75 2.06
C LYS A 86 13.86 2.65 0.79
N SER A 87 14.36 3.24 -0.29
CA SER A 87 13.82 3.06 -1.63
C SER A 87 14.87 2.44 -2.56
N TYR A 88 14.41 1.73 -3.58
CA TYR A 88 15.26 1.00 -4.52
C TYR A 88 14.91 1.38 -5.97
N PRO A 89 15.78 2.13 -6.67
CA PRO A 89 15.48 2.72 -7.98
C PRO A 89 15.02 1.73 -9.05
N ALA A 90 15.60 0.53 -9.09
CA ALA A 90 15.34 -0.44 -10.16
C ALA A 90 14.18 -1.41 -9.85
N LEU A 91 13.56 -1.35 -8.67
CA LEU A 91 12.62 -2.38 -8.22
C LEU A 91 11.16 -2.00 -8.49
N ASN A 92 10.37 -2.99 -8.91
CA ASN A 92 8.92 -2.87 -9.09
C ASN A 92 8.16 -3.19 -7.78
N HIS A 93 6.82 -3.28 -7.88
CA HIS A 93 5.91 -3.61 -6.77
C HIS A 93 6.29 -4.87 -5.98
N LEU A 94 6.89 -5.86 -6.66
CA LEU A 94 7.27 -7.15 -6.07
C LEU A 94 8.72 -7.16 -5.55
N PHE A 95 9.39 -6.01 -5.53
CA PHE A 95 10.82 -5.87 -5.27
C PHE A 95 11.72 -6.64 -6.26
N VAL A 96 11.22 -6.89 -7.47
CA VAL A 96 11.98 -7.52 -8.56
C VAL A 96 12.60 -6.41 -9.42
N ALA A 97 13.87 -6.59 -9.80
CA ALA A 97 14.59 -5.64 -10.63
C ALA A 97 14.04 -5.62 -12.06
N GLY A 98 14.02 -4.42 -12.65
CA GLY A 98 13.71 -4.23 -14.07
C GLY A 98 14.09 -2.84 -14.55
N GLU A 99 13.74 -2.55 -15.79
CA GLU A 99 14.16 -1.33 -16.48
C GLU A 99 12.96 -0.55 -17.02
N GLY A 100 13.12 0.77 -17.18
CA GLY A 100 12.05 1.62 -17.70
C GLY A 100 10.79 1.63 -16.83
N LYS A 101 9.63 1.85 -17.43
CA LYS A 101 8.34 1.88 -16.71
C LYS A 101 7.93 0.47 -16.28
N SER A 102 7.53 0.29 -15.02
CA SER A 102 6.99 -1.01 -14.59
C SER A 102 5.59 -1.26 -15.17
N LEU A 103 5.45 -2.41 -15.82
CA LEU A 103 4.23 -2.85 -16.48
C LEU A 103 3.71 -4.16 -15.86
N PRO A 104 2.38 -4.40 -15.84
CA PRO A 104 1.81 -5.66 -15.33
C PRO A 104 2.38 -6.92 -16.01
N ALA A 105 2.81 -6.81 -17.26
CA ALA A 105 3.44 -7.91 -17.99
C ALA A 105 4.76 -8.41 -17.37
N GLU A 106 5.44 -7.58 -16.56
CA GLU A 106 6.64 -8.00 -15.82
C GLU A 106 6.32 -9.09 -14.79
N TYR A 107 5.10 -9.13 -14.25
CA TYR A 107 4.73 -10.13 -13.24
C TYR A 107 4.61 -11.55 -13.81
N ASN A 108 4.50 -11.68 -15.13
CA ASN A 108 4.49 -12.97 -15.82
C ASN A 108 5.90 -13.50 -16.10
N LYS A 109 6.95 -12.71 -15.81
CA LYS A 109 8.34 -13.13 -15.94
C LYS A 109 8.83 -13.58 -14.57
N PRO A 110 9.36 -14.81 -14.44
CA PRO A 110 9.97 -15.25 -13.19
C PRO A 110 11.07 -14.28 -12.76
N GLY A 111 11.06 -13.92 -11.48
CA GLY A 111 12.03 -13.04 -10.87
C GLY A 111 12.10 -13.30 -9.37
N HIS A 112 13.22 -12.91 -8.76
CA HIS A 112 13.42 -13.02 -7.32
C HIS A 112 13.36 -11.64 -6.70
N VAL A 113 12.87 -11.58 -5.46
CA VAL A 113 13.04 -10.40 -4.61
C VAL A 113 14.53 -10.05 -4.54
N SER A 114 14.86 -8.77 -4.69
CA SER A 114 16.25 -8.31 -4.66
C SER A 114 16.99 -8.78 -3.40
N PRO A 115 18.21 -9.33 -3.51
CA PRO A 115 19.03 -9.67 -2.35
C PRO A 115 19.22 -8.51 -1.37
N ALA A 116 19.32 -7.28 -1.88
CA ALA A 116 19.46 -6.09 -1.03
C ALA A 116 18.23 -5.87 -0.12
N VAL A 117 17.02 -6.16 -0.63
CA VAL A 117 15.78 -6.08 0.15
C VAL A 117 15.75 -7.18 1.21
N ILE A 118 16.11 -8.41 0.84
CA ILE A 118 16.20 -9.54 1.77
C ILE A 118 17.20 -9.24 2.89
N ASP A 119 18.38 -8.75 2.54
CA ASP A 119 19.42 -8.38 3.51
C ASP A 119 18.97 -7.27 4.46
N ASP A 120 18.24 -6.27 3.96
CA ASP A 120 17.75 -5.17 4.77
C ASP A 120 16.64 -5.61 5.73
N ILE A 121 15.75 -6.51 5.29
CA ILE A 121 14.78 -7.17 6.18
C ILE A 121 15.52 -8.00 7.23
N ALA A 122 16.47 -8.84 6.82
CA ALA A 122 17.22 -9.72 7.71
C ALA A 122 18.03 -8.95 8.76
N LYS A 123 18.61 -7.80 8.38
CA LYS A 123 19.32 -6.90 9.31
C LYS A 123 18.38 -6.22 10.30
N PHE A 124 17.13 -5.94 9.90
CA PHE A 124 16.15 -5.28 10.76
C PHE A 124 15.54 -6.20 11.82
N VAL A 125 15.31 -7.47 11.48
CA VAL A 125 14.67 -8.44 12.39
C VAL A 125 15.65 -9.11 13.37
N LYS A 126 16.95 -8.95 13.16
CA LYS A 126 17.99 -9.42 14.08
C LYS A 126 17.99 -8.61 15.37
#